data_AF-A0A1G3ZLN8-F1
#
_entry.id   AF-A0A1G3ZLN8-F1
#
_cell.length_a   1.000
_cell.length_b   1.000
_cell.length_c   1.000
_cell.angle_alpha   90.00
_cell.angle_beta   90.00
_cell.angle_gamma   90.00
#
_symmetry.space_group_name_H-M   'P 1'
#
loop_
_entity.id
_entity.type
_entity.pdbx_description
1 polymer ?
#
loop_
_entity_poly.entity_id
_entity_poly.type
_entity_poly.pdbx_seq_one_letter_code
_entity_poly.pdbx_strand_id
1 'polypeptide(L)'
;MSRKINVSIATDEDIISYMHHLPCKLVQVQITNGNTVNGMFTYAPNQTYETVNIQGDLYDRLLAAKGSKPIGVFRKEDLWEYIDIIRTKNANSL
;
A
#
# COMPACT_ATOMS: atom_id res chain seq x y z
N MET A 1 20.34 13.36 -28.79
CA MET A 1 19.94 13.90 -27.48
C MET A 1 19.89 12.75 -26.48
N SER A 2 20.83 12.71 -25.53
CA SER A 2 20.88 11.65 -24.53
C SER A 2 19.86 11.96 -23.44
N ARG A 3 18.85 11.09 -23.26
CA ARG A 3 17.89 11.20 -22.14
C ARG A 3 18.68 11.05 -20.84
N LYS A 4 18.85 12.14 -20.08
CA LYS A 4 19.39 12.10 -18.72
C LYS A 4 18.36 11.38 -17.86
N ILE A 5 18.62 10.12 -17.51
CA ILE A 5 17.84 9.38 -16.53
C ILE A 5 18.41 9.76 -15.17
N ASN A 6 17.76 10.69 -14.47
CA ASN A 6 18.01 10.89 -13.05
C ASN A 6 17.42 9.68 -12.33
N VAL A 7 18.28 8.71 -12.00
CA VAL A 7 17.92 7.63 -11.09
C VAL A 7 17.91 8.23 -9.69
N SER A 8 16.75 8.74 -9.28
CA SER A 8 16.56 9.12 -7.89
C SER A 8 16.45 7.84 -7.07
N ILE A 9 17.26 7.74 -6.02
CA ILE A 9 17.23 6.62 -5.08
C ILE A 9 15.96 6.83 -4.26
N ALA A 10 14.85 6.23 -4.71
CA ALA A 10 13.53 6.40 -4.10
C ALA A 10 13.60 6.00 -2.62
N THR A 11 13.34 6.98 -1.74
CA THR A 11 13.48 6.83 -0.28
C THR A 11 12.14 6.69 0.41
N ASP A 12 11.06 7.12 -0.24
CA ASP A 12 9.71 7.12 0.31
C ASP A 12 8.84 6.08 -0.39
N GLU A 13 7.99 5.40 0.39
CA GLU A 13 6.94 4.50 -0.11
C GLU A 13 5.58 5.18 0.03
N ASP A 14 4.72 5.04 -0.99
CA ASP A 14 3.32 5.43 -0.88
C ASP A 14 2.38 4.47 -1.61
N ILE A 15 1.14 4.39 -1.13
CA ILE A 15 0.04 3.66 -1.76
C ILE A 15 -0.49 4.49 -2.93
N ILE A 16 -0.32 3.96 -4.14
CA ILE A 16 -0.78 4.60 -5.39
C ILE A 16 -2.22 4.27 -5.74
N SER A 17 -2.67 3.08 -5.35
CA SER A 17 -3.99 2.56 -5.71
C SER A 17 -4.39 1.47 -4.74
N TYR A 18 -5.68 1.37 -4.48
CA TYR A 18 -6.26 0.21 -3.82
C TYR A 18 -7.60 -0.13 -4.47
N MET A 19 -7.89 -1.42 -4.53
CA MET A 19 -9.13 -1.97 -5.04
C MET A 19 -9.82 -2.75 -3.93
N HIS A 20 -11.08 -2.43 -3.67
CA HIS A 20 -11.91 -3.15 -2.71
C HIS A 20 -12.92 -4.03 -3.43
N HIS A 21 -12.75 -5.33 -3.32
CA HIS A 21 -13.66 -6.33 -3.88
C HIS A 21 -14.54 -6.94 -2.78
N LEU A 22 -15.73 -6.36 -2.59
CA LEU A 22 -16.69 -6.76 -1.56
C LEU A 22 -17.10 -8.25 -1.65
N PRO A 23 -17.44 -8.82 -2.83
CA PRO A 23 -17.90 -10.20 -2.91
C PRO A 23 -16.85 -11.23 -2.50
N CYS A 24 -15.57 -10.94 -2.77
CA CYS A 24 -14.46 -11.85 -2.44
C CYS A 24 -13.76 -11.49 -1.12
N LYS A 25 -14.28 -10.50 -0.37
CA LYS A 25 -13.66 -10.01 0.85
C LYS A 25 -12.16 -9.75 0.71
N LEU A 26 -11.81 -8.97 -0.33
CA LEU A 26 -10.43 -8.70 -0.71
C LEU A 26 -10.21 -7.20 -0.83
N VAL A 27 -9.13 -6.71 -0.24
CA VAL A 27 -8.56 -5.39 -0.55
C VAL A 27 -7.17 -5.61 -1.15
N GLN A 28 -7.01 -5.24 -2.41
CA GLN A 28 -5.72 -5.26 -3.08
C GLN A 28 -5.12 -3.86 -3.05
N VAL A 29 -3.87 -3.74 -2.61
CA VAL A 29 -3.17 -2.47 -2.48
C VAL A 29 -1.92 -2.50 -3.35
N GLN A 30 -1.67 -1.41 -4.06
CA GLN A 30 -0.47 -1.20 -4.86
C GLN A 30 0.38 -0.12 -4.23
N ILE A 31 1.64 -0.46 -3.97
CA ILE A 31 2.63 0.39 -3.32
C ILE A 31 3.75 0.64 -4.32
N THR A 32 4.26 1.86 -4.35
CA THR A 32 5.41 2.23 -5.16
C THR A 32 6.41 3.03 -4.34
N ASN A 33 7.65 3.05 -4.82
CA ASN A 33 8.66 3.90 -4.23
C ASN A 33 8.76 5.17 -5.08
N GLY A 34 8.98 6.28 -4.41
CA GLY A 34 9.04 7.58 -5.05
C GLY A 34 9.88 8.55 -4.26
N ASN A 35 9.70 9.82 -4.61
CA ASN A 35 10.20 10.91 -3.80
C ASN A 35 9.09 11.93 -3.62
N THR A 36 9.02 12.45 -2.41
CA THR A 36 8.15 13.58 -2.12
C THR A 36 8.84 14.87 -2.58
N VAL A 37 8.43 15.41 -3.73
CA VAL A 37 8.95 16.68 -4.24
C VAL A 37 7.89 17.74 -4.03
N ASN A 38 8.18 18.77 -3.23
CA ASN A 38 7.26 19.87 -2.90
C ASN A 38 5.92 19.40 -2.30
N GLY A 39 5.93 18.34 -1.49
CA GLY A 39 4.72 17.79 -0.86
C GLY A 39 3.83 16.95 -1.78
N MET A 40 4.21 16.79 -3.06
CA MET A 40 3.56 15.85 -3.98
C MET A 40 4.44 14.61 -4.16
N PHE A 41 3.83 13.45 -3.95
CA PHE A 41 4.50 12.18 -4.21
C PHE A 41 4.64 11.98 -5.72
N THR A 42 5.89 11.89 -6.18
CA THR A 42 6.20 11.56 -7.57
C THR A 42 6.85 10.19 -7.62
N TYR A 43 6.22 9.26 -8.32
CA TYR A 43 6.76 7.92 -8.51
C TYR A 43 8.06 7.98 -9.33
N ALA A 44 9.02 7.12 -9.02
CA ALA A 44 10.24 7.07 -9.79
C ALA A 44 10.00 6.40 -11.16
N PRO A 45 10.62 6.90 -12.25
CA PRO A 45 10.43 6.33 -13.58
C PRO A 45 10.97 4.90 -13.66
N ASN A 46 10.21 4.01 -14.32
CA ASN A 46 10.50 2.59 -14.54
C ASN A 46 10.54 1.71 -13.28
N GLN A 47 9.88 2.09 -12.19
CA GLN A 47 9.76 1.22 -11.02
C GLN A 47 8.62 0.21 -11.14
N THR A 48 8.84 -0.94 -10.52
CA THR A 48 7.82 -1.95 -10.27
C THR A 48 6.95 -1.57 -9.09
N TYR A 49 5.74 -2.10 -9.04
CA TYR A 49 4.83 -1.92 -7.91
C TYR A 49 4.80 -3.18 -7.06
N GLU A 50 4.79 -3.01 -5.74
CA GLU A 50 4.44 -4.10 -4.83
C GLU A 50 2.92 -4.21 -4.79
N THR A 51 2.40 -5.42 -4.92
CA THR A 51 0.96 -5.70 -4.76
C THR A 51 0.74 -6.52 -3.51
N VAL A 52 -0.02 -5.96 -2.57
CA VAL A 52 -0.37 -6.61 -1.30
C VAL A 52 -1.86 -6.93 -1.28
N ASN A 53 -2.19 -8.17 -0.95
CA ASN A 53 -3.58 -8.63 -0.87
C ASN A 53 -3.98 -8.81 0.60
N ILE A 54 -4.89 -7.98 1.09
CA ILE A 54 -5.50 -8.09 2.41
C ILE A 54 -6.79 -8.91 2.27
N GLN A 55 -6.79 -10.10 2.84
CA GLN A 55 -7.89 -11.08 2.73
C GLN A 55 -8.04 -11.90 4.02
N GLY A 56 -9.17 -12.61 4.13
CA GLY A 56 -9.46 -13.47 5.29
C GLY A 56 -9.61 -12.67 6.59
N ASP A 57 -9.02 -13.17 7.68
CA ASP A 57 -9.12 -12.56 9.01
C ASP A 57 -8.63 -11.10 9.05
N LEU A 58 -7.62 -10.76 8.22
CA LEU A 58 -7.11 -9.39 8.14
C LEU A 58 -8.12 -8.44 7.49
N TYR A 59 -8.90 -8.92 6.52
CA TYR A 59 -9.97 -8.15 5.90
C TYR A 59 -11.09 -7.86 6.90
N ASP A 60 -11.53 -8.87 7.65
CA ASP A 60 -12.59 -8.69 8.63
C ASP A 60 -12.15 -7.74 9.76
N ARG A 61 -10.86 -7.78 10.16
CA ARG A 61 -10.26 -6.81 11.10
C ARG A 61 -10.16 -5.40 10.51
N LEU A 62 -9.79 -5.26 9.24
CA LEU A 62 -9.72 -3.97 8.55
C LEU A 62 -11.09 -3.28 8.54
N LEU A 63 -12.17 -4.03 8.39
CA LEU A 63 -13.53 -3.48 8.38
C LEU A 63 -14.18 -3.40 9.77
N ALA A 64 -13.57 -3.96 10.81
CA ALA A 64 -14.07 -3.84 12.16
C ALA A 64 -13.96 -2.39 12.68
N ALA A 65 -14.88 -2.02 13.57
CA ALA A 65 -14.80 -0.74 14.28
C ALA A 65 -13.50 -0.68 15.10
N LYS A 66 -12.80 0.46 15.02
CA LYS A 66 -11.57 0.70 15.78
C LYS A 66 -11.48 2.18 16.17
N GLY A 67 -11.59 2.48 17.46
CA GLY A 67 -11.58 3.86 17.96
C GLY A 67 -12.69 4.70 17.30
N SER A 68 -12.30 5.75 16.58
CA SER A 68 -13.20 6.63 15.83
C SER A 68 -13.57 6.14 14.43
N LYS A 69 -13.08 4.97 14.00
CA LYS A 69 -13.37 4.39 12.67
C LYS A 69 -14.68 3.58 12.70
N PRO A 70 -15.68 3.91 11.86
CA PRO A 70 -16.93 3.16 11.78
C PRO A 70 -16.75 1.80 11.07
N ILE A 71 -17.70 0.89 11.30
CA ILE A 71 -17.72 -0.44 10.69
C ILE A 71 -17.85 -0.33 9.16
N GLY A 72 -17.14 -1.20 8.43
CA GLY A 72 -17.27 -1.33 6.99
C GLY A 72 -16.57 -0.23 6.18
N VAL A 73 -15.88 0.68 6.85
CA VAL A 73 -15.14 1.79 6.23
C VAL A 73 -13.68 1.71 6.66
N PHE A 74 -12.78 1.98 5.72
CA PHE A 74 -11.36 2.18 6.00
C PHE A 74 -10.85 3.40 5.23
N ARG A 75 -9.79 4.01 5.75
CA ARG A 75 -9.02 5.08 5.10
C ARG A 75 -7.73 4.51 4.52
N LYS A 76 -7.09 5.28 3.65
CA LYS A 76 -5.79 4.90 3.07
C LYS A 76 -4.76 4.59 4.17
N GLU A 77 -4.76 5.38 5.23
CA GLU A 77 -3.82 5.27 6.35
C GLU A 77 -4.02 3.98 7.15
N ASP A 78 -5.26 3.46 7.21
CA ASP A 78 -5.56 2.20 7.90
C ASP A 78 -4.91 0.99 7.21
N LEU A 79 -4.58 1.09 5.91
CA LEU A 79 -4.03 -0.03 5.13
C LEU A 79 -2.60 -0.38 5.53
N TRP A 80 -1.80 0.61 5.95
CA TRP A 80 -0.39 0.43 6.31
C TRP A 80 -0.18 -0.58 7.43
N GLU A 81 -1.02 -0.55 8.47
CA GLU A 81 -0.96 -1.51 9.59
C GLU A 81 -1.07 -2.96 9.08
N TYR A 82 -1.96 -3.23 8.12
CA TYR A 82 -2.17 -4.56 7.58
C TYR A 82 -1.09 -4.97 6.58
N ILE A 83 -0.59 -4.01 5.80
CA ILE A 83 0.56 -4.22 4.91
C ILE A 83 1.78 -4.67 5.72
N ASP A 84 2.09 -3.98 6.82
CA ASP A 84 3.23 -4.31 7.68
C ASP A 84 3.09 -5.69 8.34
N ILE A 85 1.87 -6.05 8.77
CA ILE A 85 1.58 -7.39 9.29
C ILE A 85 1.84 -8.45 8.22
N ILE A 86 1.38 -8.25 6.98
CA ILE A 86 1.57 -9.19 5.88
C ILE A 86 3.07 -9.31 5.52
N ARG A 87 3.78 -8.19 5.40
CA ARG A 87 5.22 -8.15 5.13
C ARG A 87 6.00 -8.91 6.21
N THR A 88 5.67 -8.67 7.49
CA THR A 88 6.29 -9.36 8.63
C THR A 88 6.03 -10.86 8.59
N LYS A 89 4.79 -11.27 8.28
CA LYS A 89 4.42 -12.69 8.18
C LYS A 89 5.18 -13.39 7.05
N ASN A 90 5.33 -12.72 5.91
CA ASN A 90 6.07 -13.25 4.75
C ASN A 90 7.57 -13.35 5.04
N ALA A 91 8.15 -12.38 5.74
CA ALA A 91 9.55 -12.42 6.16
C ALA A 91 9.86 -13.58 7.12
N ASN A 92 8.91 -13.91 8.00
CA ASN A 92 9.04 -15.01 8.97
C ASN A 92 8.68 -16.40 8.39
N SER A 93 8.26 -16.49 7.13
CA SER A 93 7.92 -17.75 6.45
C SER A 93 9.03 -18.24 5.51
N LEU A 94 10.20 -17.59 5.53
CA LEU A 94 11.45 -17.97 4.87
C LEU A 94 12.44 -18.53 5.89
#